data_AF-A0A368R6Z3-F1
#
_entry.id   AF-A0A368R6Z3-F1
#
_cell.length_a   1.000
_cell.length_b   1.000
_cell.length_c   1.000
_cell.angle_alpha   90.00
_cell.angle_beta   90.00
_cell.angle_gamma   90.00
#
_symmetry.space_group_name_H-M   'P 1'
#
loop_
_entity.id
_entity.type
_entity.pdbx_description
1 polymer ?
#
loop_
_entity_poly.entity_id
_entity_poly.type
_entity_poly.pdbx_seq_one_letter_code
_entity_poly.pdbx_strand_id
1 'polypeptide(L)'
;MPLKNTDGIKVNTHAGIRGIRVMNPELMDCNKCIARHKLDRAFDAMLRGWMEECSREIDRVDLLISTVKEKLSTPDASLPHCGPPENERNQGIYQYLQTSRFGEHPTHDEPAVRFQAPYGSAEERARAIQRDRDSQRAWWKLNLQFLEAKKVLEEKARELERRVNSILDKSLKSRSLLGAGYADYRFEHTTTTRNSAGRCI
;
A
#
# COMPACT_ATOMS: atom_id res chain seq x y z
N MET A 1 7.33 -51.76 -14.61
CA MET A 1 7.21 -51.19 -15.96
C MET A 1 8.49 -51.52 -16.74
N PRO A 2 8.42 -52.02 -17.98
CA PRO A 2 9.62 -52.30 -18.76
C PRO A 2 10.26 -50.98 -19.24
N LEU A 3 11.58 -50.88 -19.12
CA LEU A 3 12.36 -49.74 -19.61
C LEU A 3 12.31 -49.74 -21.15
N LYS A 4 12.00 -48.57 -21.76
CA LYS A 4 11.92 -48.42 -23.22
C LYS A 4 13.30 -48.63 -23.86
N ASN A 5 13.30 -49.24 -25.05
CA ASN A 5 14.48 -49.55 -25.86
C ASN A 5 15.35 -48.31 -26.11
N THR A 6 16.66 -48.47 -25.95
CA THR A 6 17.68 -47.39 -25.97
C THR A 6 18.06 -46.90 -27.37
N ASP A 7 17.55 -47.54 -28.42
CA ASP A 7 18.01 -47.39 -29.81
C ASP A 7 17.70 -46.03 -30.44
N GLY A 8 16.88 -45.20 -29.78
CA GLY A 8 16.52 -43.84 -30.23
C GLY A 8 17.24 -42.70 -29.52
N ILE A 9 18.02 -42.97 -28.47
CA ILE A 9 18.64 -41.90 -27.68
C ILE A 9 19.88 -41.38 -28.42
N LYS A 10 19.73 -40.25 -29.12
CA LYS A 10 20.86 -39.51 -29.70
C LYS A 10 21.72 -38.93 -28.58
N VAL A 11 22.79 -39.64 -28.22
CA VAL A 11 23.76 -39.18 -27.23
C VAL A 11 24.72 -38.19 -27.88
N ASN A 12 24.62 -36.91 -27.53
CA ASN A 12 25.64 -35.93 -27.89
C ASN A 12 26.71 -35.88 -26.80
N THR A 13 27.95 -36.15 -27.19
CA THR A 13 29.12 -36.05 -26.33
C THR A 13 29.75 -34.66 -26.46
N HIS A 14 29.69 -33.85 -25.40
CA HIS A 14 30.49 -32.63 -25.33
C HIS A 14 31.76 -32.89 -24.51
N ALA A 15 32.93 -32.66 -25.13
CA ALA A 15 34.21 -32.71 -24.44
C ALA A 15 34.33 -31.49 -23.51
N GLY A 16 34.26 -31.72 -22.21
CA GLY A 16 34.57 -30.71 -21.20
C GLY A 16 36.01 -30.87 -20.70
N ILE A 17 36.53 -29.84 -20.01
CA ILE A 17 37.87 -29.80 -19.40
C ILE A 17 38.13 -30.95 -18.40
N ARG A 18 37.08 -31.68 -17.97
CA ARG A 18 37.16 -32.83 -17.05
C ARG A 18 36.63 -34.15 -17.65
N GLY A 19 36.58 -34.28 -18.99
CA GLY A 19 36.15 -35.50 -19.69
C GLY A 19 34.82 -35.36 -20.46
N ILE A 20 34.39 -36.47 -21.07
CA ILE A 20 33.17 -36.54 -21.89
C ILE A 20 31.96 -36.73 -20.97
N ARG A 21 31.08 -35.72 -20.90
CA ARG A 21 29.81 -35.85 -20.18
C ARG A 21 28.73 -36.31 -21.17
N VAL A 22 28.31 -37.57 -21.06
CA VAL A 22 27.19 -38.12 -21.81
C VAL A 22 25.90 -37.50 -21.28
N MET A 23 25.28 -36.64 -22.08
CA MET A 23 24.04 -35.95 -21.72
C MET A 23 22.99 -36.28 -22.76
N ASN A 24 21.78 -36.65 -22.32
CA ASN A 24 20.65 -36.79 -23.22
C ASN A 24 20.17 -35.37 -23.60
N PRO A 25 20.29 -34.96 -24.88
CA PRO A 25 19.91 -33.62 -25.33
C PRO A 25 18.43 -33.35 -25.10
N GLU A 26 17.58 -34.36 -25.28
CA GLU A 26 16.14 -34.23 -25.08
C GLU A 26 15.79 -33.98 -23.62
N LEU A 27 16.54 -34.55 -22.67
CA LEU A 27 16.34 -34.26 -21.23
C LEU A 27 16.84 -32.87 -20.84
N MET A 28 17.80 -32.30 -21.56
CA MET A 28 18.31 -30.94 -21.30
C MET A 28 17.40 -29.87 -21.91
N ASP A 29 16.96 -30.08 -23.14
CA ASP A 29 16.07 -29.14 -23.84
C ASP A 29 14.65 -29.22 -23.29
N CYS A 30 14.11 -30.42 -23.04
CA CYS A 30 12.78 -30.55 -22.42
C CYS A 30 12.77 -29.99 -20.99
N ASN A 31 13.78 -30.26 -20.15
CA ASN A 31 13.77 -29.72 -18.78
C ASN A 31 13.99 -28.21 -18.74
N LYS A 32 14.78 -27.63 -19.66
CA LYS A 32 14.90 -26.17 -19.78
C LYS A 32 13.62 -25.52 -20.28
N CYS A 33 12.95 -26.10 -21.28
CA CYS A 33 11.66 -25.63 -21.75
C CYS A 33 10.58 -25.72 -20.66
N ILE A 34 10.52 -26.85 -19.93
CA ILE A 34 9.60 -27.03 -18.79
C ILE A 34 9.91 -26.04 -17.67
N ALA A 35 11.18 -25.84 -17.34
CA ALA A 35 11.61 -24.89 -16.32
C ALA A 35 11.26 -23.45 -16.68
N ARG A 36 11.52 -23.05 -17.94
CA ARG A 36 11.12 -21.75 -18.46
C ARG A 36 9.62 -21.55 -18.36
N HIS A 37 8.82 -22.50 -18.82
CA HIS A 37 7.35 -22.43 -18.74
C HIS A 37 6.83 -22.33 -17.29
N LYS A 38 7.46 -23.06 -16.36
CA LYS A 38 7.14 -22.97 -14.93
C LYS A 38 7.50 -21.61 -14.33
N LEU A 39 8.67 -21.08 -14.69
CA LEU A 39 9.13 -19.76 -14.26
C LEU A 39 8.21 -18.66 -14.80
N ASP A 40 7.90 -18.69 -16.10
CA ASP A 40 7.00 -17.73 -16.76
C ASP A 40 5.62 -17.76 -16.09
N ARG A 41 5.03 -18.95 -15.87
CA ARG A 41 3.74 -19.09 -15.18
C ARG A 41 3.78 -18.55 -13.74
N ALA A 42 4.82 -18.90 -12.98
CA ALA A 42 4.94 -18.45 -11.59
C ALA A 42 5.12 -16.92 -11.51
N PHE A 43 5.90 -16.37 -12.44
CA PHE A 43 6.13 -14.94 -12.55
C PHE A 43 4.84 -14.20 -12.94
N ASP A 44 4.11 -14.69 -13.94
CA ASP A 44 2.85 -14.10 -14.37
C ASP A 44 1.81 -14.09 -13.24
N ALA A 45 1.75 -15.17 -12.46
CA ALA A 45 0.86 -15.26 -11.30
C ALA A 45 1.26 -14.24 -10.22
N MET A 46 2.55 -14.13 -9.91
CA MET A 46 3.09 -13.17 -8.94
C MET A 46 2.82 -11.73 -9.38
N LEU A 47 3.22 -11.37 -10.60
CA LEU A 47 3.09 -10.02 -11.12
C LEU A 47 1.62 -9.60 -11.21
N ARG A 48 0.74 -10.50 -11.66
CA ARG A 48 -0.71 -10.26 -11.66
C ARG A 48 -1.22 -9.94 -10.26
N GLY A 49 -0.88 -10.74 -9.26
CA GLY A 49 -1.30 -10.49 -7.88
C GLY A 49 -0.84 -9.13 -7.35
N TRP A 50 0.40 -8.75 -7.63
CA TRP A 50 0.92 -7.42 -7.28
C TRP A 50 0.20 -6.28 -8.01
N MET A 51 -0.05 -6.44 -9.31
CA MET A 51 -0.75 -5.41 -10.10
C MET A 51 -2.21 -5.27 -9.67
N GLU A 52 -2.89 -6.36 -9.30
CA GLU A 52 -4.23 -6.31 -8.73
C GLU A 52 -4.25 -5.57 -7.38
N GLU A 53 -3.25 -5.77 -6.53
CA GLU A 53 -3.13 -5.02 -5.28
C GLU A 53 -2.87 -3.53 -5.51
N CYS A 54 -1.97 -3.20 -6.43
CA CYS A 54 -1.73 -1.81 -6.82
C CYS A 54 -2.99 -1.16 -7.37
N SER A 55 -3.72 -1.86 -8.27
CA SER A 55 -4.97 -1.36 -8.86
C SER A 55 -6.02 -1.08 -7.78
N ARG A 56 -6.24 -2.02 -6.86
CA ARG A 56 -7.21 -1.83 -5.76
C ARG A 56 -6.90 -0.58 -4.93
N GLU A 57 -5.63 -0.35 -4.63
CA GLU A 57 -5.25 0.82 -3.83
C GLU A 57 -5.35 2.13 -4.62
N ILE A 58 -5.03 2.11 -5.92
CA ILE A 58 -5.24 3.27 -6.83
C ILE A 58 -6.73 3.61 -6.92
N ASP A 59 -7.57 2.62 -7.20
CA ASP A 59 -9.03 2.79 -7.31
C ASP A 59 -9.61 3.33 -5.99
N ARG A 60 -9.09 2.84 -4.85
CA ARG A 60 -9.47 3.34 -3.52
C ARG A 60 -9.10 4.81 -3.35
N VAL A 61 -7.91 5.23 -3.79
CA VAL A 61 -7.48 6.63 -3.70
C VAL A 61 -8.37 7.51 -4.58
N ASP A 62 -8.69 7.09 -5.80
CA ASP A 62 -9.58 7.85 -6.70
C ASP A 62 -11.00 7.97 -6.15
N LEU A 63 -11.52 6.91 -5.52
CA LEU A 63 -12.80 6.96 -4.82
C LEU A 63 -12.76 7.99 -3.68
N LEU A 64 -11.72 7.95 -2.85
CA LEU A 64 -11.56 8.89 -1.73
C LEU A 64 -11.44 10.34 -2.22
N ILE A 65 -10.69 10.59 -3.28
CA ILE A 65 -10.59 11.91 -3.91
C ILE A 65 -11.96 12.41 -4.35
N SER A 66 -12.72 11.55 -5.02
CA SER A 66 -14.08 11.86 -5.49
C SER A 66 -15.01 12.21 -4.33
N THR A 67 -14.98 11.41 -3.25
CA THR A 67 -15.76 11.67 -2.03
C THR A 67 -15.37 13.00 -1.37
N VAL A 68 -14.08 13.33 -1.29
CA VAL A 68 -13.63 14.59 -0.69
C VAL A 68 -14.02 15.79 -1.56
N LYS A 69 -13.95 15.67 -2.89
CA LYS A 69 -14.41 16.71 -3.82
C LYS A 69 -15.91 16.96 -3.72
N GLU A 70 -16.71 15.91 -3.55
CA GLU A 70 -18.15 16.01 -3.28
C GLU A 70 -18.43 16.76 -1.97
N LYS A 71 -17.73 16.40 -0.89
CA LYS A 71 -17.84 17.11 0.40
C LYS A 71 -17.49 18.59 0.29
N LEU A 72 -16.44 18.93 -0.44
CA LEU A 72 -16.06 20.32 -0.70
C LEU A 72 -17.11 21.08 -1.52
N SER A 73 -17.86 20.39 -2.38
CA SER A 73 -18.92 20.98 -3.21
C SER A 73 -20.25 21.14 -2.47
N THR A 74 -20.40 20.53 -1.29
CA THR A 74 -21.62 20.62 -0.48
C THR A 74 -21.80 22.06 0.04
N PRO A 75 -22.99 22.68 -0.10
CA PRO A 75 -23.27 24.00 0.46
C PRO A 75 -23.13 24.08 1.98
N ASP A 76 -22.81 25.25 2.53
CA ASP A 76 -22.62 25.44 3.97
C ASP A 76 -23.87 25.08 4.82
N ALA A 77 -25.06 25.27 4.25
CA ALA A 77 -26.33 24.96 4.90
C ALA A 77 -26.54 23.45 5.12
N SER A 78 -25.90 22.61 4.32
CA SER A 78 -26.01 21.15 4.37
C SER A 78 -24.77 20.48 4.98
N LEU A 79 -23.81 21.26 5.49
CA LEU A 79 -22.67 20.71 6.22
C LEU A 79 -23.13 20.09 7.54
N PRO A 80 -22.81 18.81 7.80
CA PRO A 80 -23.13 18.19 9.07
C PRO A 80 -22.34 18.89 10.18
N HIS A 81 -23.04 19.26 11.25
CA HIS A 81 -22.40 19.80 12.44
C HIS A 81 -21.46 18.76 13.05
N CYS A 82 -20.16 19.06 13.10
CA CYS A 82 -19.14 18.23 13.73
C CYS A 82 -18.63 18.93 15.00
N GLY A 83 -19.08 18.47 16.16
CA GLY A 83 -18.66 18.97 17.47
C GLY A 83 -19.77 18.86 18.51
N PRO A 84 -19.52 19.32 19.76
CA PRO A 84 -20.53 19.34 20.81
C PRO A 84 -21.79 20.13 20.40
N PRO A 85 -22.97 19.78 20.94
CA PRO A 85 -24.20 20.57 20.85
C PRO A 85 -23.96 22.06 21.16
N GLU A 86 -24.70 22.97 20.51
CA GLU A 86 -24.47 24.43 20.63
C GLU A 86 -24.53 24.94 22.08
N ASN A 87 -25.42 24.36 22.89
CA ASN A 87 -25.60 24.64 24.32
C ASN A 87 -24.43 24.16 25.21
N GLU A 88 -23.53 23.34 24.67
CA GLU A 88 -22.33 22.83 25.35
C GLU A 88 -21.05 23.49 24.84
N ARG A 89 -21.14 24.40 23.85
CA ARG A 89 -20.01 25.15 23.29
C ARG A 89 -19.66 26.34 24.19
N ASN A 90 -19.20 26.01 25.40
CA ASN A 90 -18.87 26.96 26.46
C ASN A 90 -17.39 27.40 26.38
N GLN A 91 -16.66 26.90 25.38
CA GLN A 91 -15.22 27.09 25.26
C GLN A 91 -14.94 28.04 24.10
N GLY A 92 -14.57 29.27 24.45
CA GLY A 92 -14.04 30.24 23.49
C GLY A 92 -12.68 29.78 22.92
N ILE A 93 -12.23 30.45 21.86
CA ILE A 93 -11.01 30.14 21.10
C ILE A 93 -9.75 30.11 21.99
N TYR A 94 -9.78 30.78 23.14
CA TYR A 94 -8.67 30.90 24.07
C TYR A 94 -8.66 29.81 25.15
N GLN A 95 -8.72 28.53 24.78
CA GLN A 95 -8.15 27.52 25.66
C GLN A 95 -6.64 27.53 25.42
N TYR A 96 -5.93 28.26 26.29
CA TYR A 96 -4.50 28.10 26.43
C TYR A 96 -4.23 26.60 26.58
N LEU A 97 -3.54 25.99 25.62
CA LEU A 97 -2.72 24.83 25.92
C LEU A 97 -1.75 25.32 27.01
N GLN A 98 -2.09 25.11 28.28
CA GLN A 98 -1.17 25.34 29.40
C GLN A 98 -0.09 24.27 29.31
N THR A 99 0.79 24.39 28.32
CA THR A 99 2.06 23.71 28.33
C THR A 99 2.97 24.50 29.29
N SER A 100 3.14 23.90 30.47
CA SER A 100 4.35 24.01 31.31
C SER A 100 4.74 25.36 31.92
N ARG A 101 3.79 26.18 32.42
CA ARG A 101 4.15 27.34 33.27
C ARG A 101 4.08 27.14 34.78
N PHE A 102 3.49 26.04 35.25
CA PHE A 102 3.43 25.77 36.69
C PHE A 102 4.54 24.80 37.06
N GLY A 103 5.42 25.24 37.94
CA GLY A 103 6.32 24.34 38.65
C GLY A 103 5.53 23.35 39.51
N GLU A 104 6.24 22.51 40.27
CA GLU A 104 5.70 21.38 41.04
C GLU A 104 4.60 21.77 42.06
N HIS A 105 4.44 23.07 42.37
CA HIS A 105 3.41 23.59 43.26
C HIS A 105 2.74 24.86 42.71
N PRO A 106 1.40 24.90 42.58
CA PRO A 106 0.67 26.10 42.16
C PRO A 106 0.66 27.16 43.28
N THR A 107 1.09 28.37 42.97
CA THR A 107 1.03 29.52 43.90
C THR A 107 -0.37 30.14 43.90
N HIS A 108 -0.89 30.46 45.09
CA HIS A 108 -2.28 30.90 45.32
C HIS A 108 -2.63 32.29 44.76
N ASP A 109 -1.63 33.05 44.28
CA ASP A 109 -1.74 34.44 43.81
C ASP A 109 -1.91 34.58 42.28
N GLU A 110 -2.15 33.48 41.58
CA GLU A 110 -2.32 33.54 40.14
C GLU A 110 -3.67 34.15 39.75
N PRO A 111 -3.70 35.07 38.77
CA PRO A 111 -4.96 35.62 38.29
C PRO A 111 -5.83 34.48 37.77
N ALA A 112 -7.01 34.30 38.35
CA ALA A 112 -7.98 33.31 37.92
C ALA A 112 -8.10 33.35 36.40
N VAL A 113 -7.83 32.21 35.74
CA VAL A 113 -8.01 32.06 34.30
C VAL A 113 -9.42 32.52 33.99
N ARG A 114 -9.56 33.66 33.29
CA ARG A 114 -10.87 34.16 32.85
C ARG A 114 -11.42 33.13 31.88
N PHE A 115 -12.27 32.23 32.37
CA PHE A 115 -13.12 31.42 31.51
C PHE A 115 -13.94 32.40 30.68
N GLN A 116 -13.67 32.43 29.38
CA GLN A 116 -14.44 33.22 28.44
C GLN A 116 -15.89 32.74 28.55
N ALA A 117 -16.83 33.66 28.82
CA ALA A 117 -18.24 33.31 28.89
C ALA A 117 -18.69 32.63 27.57
N PRO A 118 -19.64 31.68 27.61
CA PRO A 118 -20.21 31.09 26.40
C PRO A 118 -20.66 32.20 25.46
N TYR A 119 -20.48 32.01 24.14
CA TYR A 119 -20.86 32.95 23.08
C TYR A 119 -22.18 33.67 23.43
N GLY A 120 -22.05 34.90 23.93
CA GLY A 120 -23.06 35.57 24.73
C GLY A 120 -24.13 36.24 23.87
N SER A 121 -23.77 36.56 22.63
CA SER A 121 -24.67 37.09 21.62
C SER A 121 -24.96 36.07 20.50
N ALA A 122 -26.10 36.24 19.83
CA ALA A 122 -26.44 35.45 18.64
C ALA A 122 -25.38 35.58 17.53
N GLU A 123 -24.76 36.75 17.39
CA GLU A 123 -23.69 36.96 16.41
C GLU A 123 -22.42 36.17 16.74
N GLU A 124 -22.05 36.09 18.02
CA GLU A 124 -20.89 35.31 18.45
C GLU A 124 -21.08 33.82 18.18
N ARG A 125 -22.30 33.30 18.37
CA ARG A 125 -22.68 31.93 18.03
C ARG A 125 -22.63 31.70 16.53
N ALA A 126 -23.18 32.61 15.72
CA ALA A 126 -23.10 32.54 14.26
C ALA A 126 -21.65 32.52 13.75
N ARG A 127 -20.76 33.36 14.33
CA ARG A 127 -19.32 33.36 14.03
C ARG A 127 -18.64 32.06 14.43
N ALA A 128 -19.05 31.43 15.52
CA ALA A 128 -18.52 30.12 15.94
C ALA A 128 -18.92 29.01 14.98
N ILE A 129 -20.19 28.97 14.58
CA ILE A 129 -20.70 28.01 13.58
C ILE A 129 -19.95 28.17 12.26
N GLN A 130 -19.73 29.40 11.81
CA GLN A 130 -18.98 29.63 10.57
C GLN A 130 -17.53 29.16 10.69
N ARG A 131 -16.86 29.42 11.82
CA ARG A 131 -15.50 28.92 12.07
C ARG A 131 -15.40 27.39 12.04
N ASP A 132 -16.38 26.69 12.60
CA ASP A 132 -16.40 25.22 12.58
C ASP A 132 -16.52 24.70 11.14
N ARG A 133 -17.38 25.33 10.32
CA ARG A 133 -17.52 25.02 8.88
C ARG A 133 -16.24 25.30 8.12
N ASP A 134 -15.62 26.46 8.34
CA ASP A 134 -14.38 26.85 7.69
C ASP A 134 -13.24 25.87 8.04
N SER A 135 -13.17 25.46 9.32
CA SER A 135 -12.20 24.47 9.80
C SER A 135 -12.42 23.11 9.16
N GLN A 136 -13.66 22.66 9.05
CA GLN A 136 -14.01 21.41 8.37
C GLN A 136 -13.63 21.44 6.88
N ARG A 137 -13.89 22.56 6.19
CA ARG A 137 -13.48 22.76 4.79
C ARG A 137 -11.96 22.78 4.64
N ALA A 138 -11.24 23.45 5.56
CA ALA A 138 -9.78 23.47 5.56
C ALA A 138 -9.20 22.06 5.74
N TRP A 139 -9.78 21.26 6.64
CA TRP A 139 -9.42 19.85 6.83
C TRP A 139 -9.63 19.01 5.57
N TRP A 140 -10.78 19.17 4.90
CA TRP A 140 -11.03 18.45 3.64
C TRP A 140 -10.09 18.86 2.51
N LYS A 141 -9.74 20.16 2.40
CA LYS A 141 -8.73 20.62 1.43
C LYS A 141 -7.36 19.98 1.71
N LEU A 142 -6.95 19.91 2.97
CA LEU A 142 -5.69 19.25 3.35
C LEU A 142 -5.72 17.75 3.01
N ASN A 143 -6.82 17.06 3.32
CA ASN A 143 -6.99 15.65 2.95
C ASN A 143 -6.94 15.44 1.44
N LEU A 144 -7.54 16.34 0.66
CA LEU A 144 -7.47 16.29 -0.80
C LEU A 144 -6.02 16.40 -1.28
N GLN A 145 -5.23 17.32 -0.73
CA GLN A 145 -3.80 17.44 -1.07
C GLN A 145 -3.02 16.16 -0.77
N PHE A 146 -3.27 15.53 0.38
CA PHE A 146 -2.61 14.26 0.72
C PHE A 146 -3.01 13.12 -0.23
N LEU A 147 -4.28 13.03 -0.60
CA LEU A 147 -4.77 12.01 -1.53
C LEU A 147 -4.24 12.24 -2.95
N GLU A 148 -4.18 13.50 -3.40
CA GLU A 148 -3.60 13.86 -4.70
C GLU A 148 -2.10 13.56 -4.74
N ALA A 149 -1.35 13.82 -3.67
CA ALA A 149 0.05 13.40 -3.56
C ALA A 149 0.20 11.87 -3.65
N LYS A 150 -0.76 11.11 -3.11
CA LYS A 150 -0.77 9.64 -3.15
C LYS A 150 -1.01 9.07 -4.57
N LYS A 151 -1.42 9.88 -5.55
CA LYS A 151 -1.49 9.45 -6.97
C LYS A 151 -0.15 9.02 -7.55
N VAL A 152 0.97 9.31 -6.88
CA VAL A 152 2.28 8.73 -7.20
C VAL A 152 2.27 7.20 -7.28
N LEU A 153 1.32 6.53 -6.62
CA LEU A 153 1.13 5.07 -6.71
C LEU A 153 0.90 4.59 -8.15
N GLU A 154 0.21 5.36 -9.00
CA GLU A 154 0.01 4.99 -10.40
C GLU A 154 1.33 4.89 -11.17
N GLU A 155 2.21 5.87 -10.98
CA GLU A 155 3.53 5.88 -11.61
C GLU A 155 4.40 4.74 -11.05
N LYS A 156 4.36 4.54 -9.73
CA LYS A 156 5.15 3.51 -9.04
C LYS A 156 4.70 2.10 -9.40
N ALA A 157 3.41 1.87 -9.62
CA ALA A 157 2.89 0.60 -10.12
C ALA A 157 3.45 0.29 -11.53
N ARG A 158 3.41 1.27 -12.45
CA ARG A 158 3.99 1.14 -13.79
C ARG A 158 5.51 0.94 -13.75
N GLU A 159 6.20 1.58 -12.81
CA GLU A 159 7.65 1.41 -12.61
C GLU A 159 7.96 -0.01 -12.12
N LEU A 160 7.21 -0.50 -11.13
CA LEU A 160 7.33 -1.85 -10.59
C LEU A 160 7.16 -2.90 -11.69
N GLU A 161 6.08 -2.82 -12.47
CA GLU A 161 5.81 -3.72 -13.58
C GLU A 161 6.97 -3.76 -14.59
N ARG A 162 7.44 -2.59 -15.05
CA ARG A 162 8.57 -2.50 -15.98
C ARG A 162 9.85 -3.10 -15.42
N ARG A 163 10.17 -2.82 -14.15
CA ARG A 163 11.39 -3.32 -13.50
C ARG A 163 11.37 -4.82 -13.34
N VAL A 164 10.24 -5.37 -12.90
CA VAL A 164 10.06 -6.80 -12.66
C VAL A 164 10.12 -7.57 -13.99
N ASN A 165 9.47 -7.06 -15.05
CA ASN A 165 9.60 -7.61 -16.40
C ASN A 165 11.05 -7.56 -16.93
N SER A 166 11.77 -6.45 -16.70
CA SER A 166 13.18 -6.35 -17.10
C SER A 166 14.07 -7.35 -16.36
N ILE A 167 13.80 -7.62 -15.08
CA ILE A 167 14.52 -8.63 -14.29
C ILE A 167 14.29 -10.03 -14.86
N LEU A 168 13.05 -10.39 -15.20
CA LEU A 168 12.75 -11.68 -15.83
C LEU A 168 13.49 -11.83 -17.16
N ASP A 169 13.38 -10.84 -18.05
CA ASP A 169 14.02 -10.88 -19.37
C ASP A 169 15.55 -11.03 -19.26
N LYS A 170 16.18 -10.27 -18.35
CA LYS A 170 17.62 -10.41 -18.07
C LYS A 170 17.96 -11.79 -17.52
N SER A 171 17.15 -12.31 -16.61
CA SER A 171 17.36 -13.62 -16.00
C SER A 171 17.27 -14.75 -17.02
N LEU A 172 16.31 -14.68 -17.94
CA LEU A 172 16.13 -15.64 -19.04
C LEU A 172 17.26 -15.58 -20.09
N LYS A 173 17.84 -14.40 -20.34
CA LYS A 173 18.95 -14.21 -21.28
C LYS A 173 20.33 -14.55 -20.68
N SER A 174 20.48 -14.41 -19.37
CA SER A 174 21.74 -14.64 -18.68
C SER A 174 22.11 -16.13 -18.62
N ARG A 175 23.42 -16.43 -18.64
CA ARG A 175 23.92 -17.78 -18.38
C ARG A 175 23.71 -18.10 -16.89
N SER A 176 22.67 -18.88 -16.58
CA SER A 176 22.33 -19.25 -15.20
C SER A 176 22.08 -20.76 -15.06
N LEU A 177 21.97 -21.19 -13.80
CA LEU A 177 21.53 -22.53 -13.42
C LEU A 177 20.00 -22.62 -13.27
N LEU A 178 19.24 -21.55 -13.58
CA LEU A 178 17.78 -21.64 -13.64
C LEU A 178 17.38 -22.66 -14.71
N GLY A 179 16.54 -23.62 -14.33
CA GLY A 179 16.21 -24.78 -15.18
C GLY A 179 17.22 -25.92 -15.16
N ALA A 180 18.33 -25.81 -14.42
CA ALA A 180 19.20 -26.94 -14.12
C ALA A 180 18.71 -27.63 -12.83
N GLY A 181 18.19 -28.85 -12.96
CA GLY A 181 17.74 -29.66 -11.82
C GLY A 181 16.32 -29.34 -11.33
N TYR A 182 16.05 -29.64 -10.06
CA TYR A 182 14.71 -29.65 -9.46
C TYR A 182 14.43 -28.42 -8.59
N ALA A 183 14.66 -27.22 -9.12
CA ALA A 183 14.36 -25.98 -8.39
C ALA A 183 12.85 -25.82 -8.13
N ASP A 184 12.49 -25.36 -6.93
CA ASP A 184 11.13 -24.95 -6.60
C ASP A 184 10.93 -23.50 -7.06
N TYR A 185 10.11 -23.28 -8.08
CA TYR A 185 9.87 -21.96 -8.68
C TYR A 185 8.80 -21.16 -7.93
N ARG A 186 8.65 -21.40 -6.62
CA ARG A 186 7.77 -20.61 -5.76
C ARG A 186 8.47 -19.33 -5.35
N PHE A 187 7.75 -18.23 -5.38
CA PHE A 187 8.25 -16.95 -4.90
C PHE A 187 7.98 -16.80 -3.39
N GLU A 188 9.02 -16.58 -2.60
CA GLU A 188 8.96 -16.59 -1.13
C GLU A 188 7.91 -15.62 -0.53
N HIS A 189 7.73 -14.45 -1.13
CA HIS A 189 6.80 -13.43 -0.64
C HIS A 189 5.32 -13.76 -0.92
N THR A 190 5.02 -14.81 -1.70
CA THR A 190 3.65 -15.27 -1.95
C THR A 190 3.09 -16.14 -0.82
N THR A 191 3.89 -16.46 0.22
CA THR A 191 3.50 -17.36 1.32
C THR A 191 2.81 -16.68 2.52
N THR A 192 2.53 -15.38 2.46
CA THR A 192 1.85 -14.69 3.57
C THR A 192 0.36 -14.48 3.29
N THR A 193 -0.49 -15.44 3.68
CA THR A 193 -1.72 -15.19 4.49
C THR A 193 -2.60 -16.45 4.64
N ARG A 194 -2.42 -17.15 5.77
CA ARG A 194 -3.53 -17.60 6.65
C ARG A 194 -2.94 -18.30 7.87
N ASN A 195 -2.86 -17.56 8.98
CA ASN A 195 -3.13 -18.04 10.34
C ASN A 195 -3.03 -16.87 11.32
N SER A 196 -3.98 -15.95 11.24
CA SER A 196 -4.40 -15.13 12.37
C SER A 196 -5.72 -15.70 12.89
N ALA A 197 -5.67 -16.91 13.46
CA ALA A 197 -6.67 -17.36 14.42
C ALA A 197 -6.29 -16.77 15.80
N GLY A 198 -6.38 -15.44 15.89
CA GLY A 198 -6.39 -14.71 17.16
C GLY A 198 -7.76 -14.90 17.79
N ARG A 199 -7.80 -15.80 18.76
CA ARG A 199 -8.96 -16.18 19.57
C ARG A 199 -9.50 -14.92 20.28
N CYS A 200 -10.78 -14.62 20.11
CA CYS A 200 -11.55 -13.80 21.04
C CYS A 200 -11.62 -14.56 22.38
N ILE A 201 -11.09 -13.97 23.45
CA ILE A 201 -11.76 -13.79 24.77
C ILE A 201 -11.22 -12.48 25.34
#